data_AF-A0A966FM43-F1
#
_entry.id   AF-A0A966FM43-F1
#
_cell.length_a   1.000
_cell.length_b   1.000
_cell.length_c   1.000
_cell.angle_alpha   90.00
_cell.angle_beta   90.00
_cell.angle_gamma   90.00
#
_symmetry.space_group_name_H-M   'P 1'
#
loop_
_entity.id
_entity.type
_entity.pdbx_description
1 polymer ?
#
loop_
_entity_poly.entity_id
_entity_poly.type
_entity_poly.pdbx_seq_one_letter_code
_entity_poly.pdbx_strand_id
1 'polypeptide(L)'
;DDGVNDTFDYNNLDILYPNFDIEIFNRYGNVVYKGTATTPRFDGTSNQSGLGNGKLPVGVYFYIFKYNDGQNKPKQGRLYLSR
;
A
#
# COMPACT_ATOMS: atom_id res chain seq x y z
N ASP A 1 -14.32 15.02 -15.20
CA ASP A 1 -15.14 14.08 -14.42
C ASP A 1 -14.98 12.64 -14.87
N ASP A 2 -13.88 11.99 -14.49
CA ASP A 2 -13.80 10.52 -14.44
C ASP A 2 -13.49 9.99 -13.03
N GLY A 3 -13.11 10.86 -12.08
CA GLY A 3 -13.06 10.50 -10.65
C GLY A 3 -12.03 9.42 -10.29
N VAL A 4 -11.13 9.04 -11.20
CA VAL A 4 -10.14 7.97 -10.99
C VAL A 4 -8.75 8.51 -10.61
N ASN A 5 -8.74 9.65 -9.93
CA ASN A 5 -7.68 9.94 -8.97
C ASN A 5 -8.32 9.89 -7.59
N ASP A 6 -8.74 8.70 -7.17
CA ASP A 6 -8.74 8.33 -5.77
C ASP A 6 -7.28 8.47 -5.30
N THR A 7 -6.84 9.71 -5.02
CA THR A 7 -5.81 9.93 -4.01
C THR A 7 -6.33 9.16 -2.82
N PHE A 8 -5.74 8.00 -2.58
CA PHE A 8 -6.01 7.16 -1.42
C PHE A 8 -5.74 8.08 -0.24
N ASP A 9 -6.78 8.76 0.25
CA ASP A 9 -6.65 9.77 1.28
C ASP A 9 -6.33 9.00 2.54
N TYR A 10 -5.03 8.79 2.74
CA TYR A 10 -4.49 7.96 3.80
C TYR A 10 -4.78 8.60 5.16
N ASN A 11 -5.22 9.86 5.17
CA ASN A 11 -5.67 10.56 6.35
C ASN A 11 -6.98 9.91 6.84
N ASN A 12 -6.91 9.35 8.05
CA ASN A 12 -7.98 8.65 8.76
C ASN A 12 -8.20 7.17 8.39
N LEU A 13 -7.37 6.52 7.56
CA LEU A 13 -7.53 5.07 7.32
C LEU A 13 -7.37 4.23 8.59
N ASP A 14 -6.49 4.66 9.49
CA ASP A 14 -6.28 4.09 10.81
C ASP A 14 -7.49 4.27 11.73
N ILE A 15 -8.26 5.34 11.55
CA ILE A 15 -9.49 5.61 12.30
C ILE A 15 -10.68 4.85 11.70
N LEU A 16 -10.80 4.84 10.37
CA LEU A 16 -11.91 4.25 9.64
C LEU A 16 -11.82 2.72 9.58
N TYR A 17 -10.60 2.18 9.49
CA TYR A 17 -10.32 0.76 9.33
C TYR A 17 -9.17 0.33 10.26
N PRO A 18 -9.33 0.40 11.59
CA PRO A 18 -8.24 0.17 12.54
C PRO A 18 -7.58 -1.21 12.45
N ASN A 19 -8.27 -2.19 11.84
CA ASN A 19 -7.78 -3.55 11.65
C ASN A 19 -7.22 -3.81 10.25
N PHE A 20 -7.03 -2.77 9.42
CA PHE A 20 -6.62 -2.98 8.04
C PHE A 20 -5.23 -3.63 7.94
N ASP A 21 -5.04 -4.42 6.90
CA ASP A 21 -3.73 -4.83 6.40
C ASP A 21 -3.54 -4.27 4.99
N ILE A 22 -2.32 -3.82 4.68
CA ILE A 22 -1.91 -3.46 3.33
C ILE A 22 -0.64 -4.21 2.95
N GLU A 23 -0.63 -4.75 1.73
CA GLU A 23 0.55 -5.36 1.11
C GLU A 23 0.83 -4.64 -0.21
N ILE A 24 2.08 -4.26 -0.44
CA ILE A 24 2.53 -3.64 -1.69
C ILE A 24 3.55 -4.55 -2.35
N PHE A 25 3.42 -4.71 -3.67
CA PHE A 25 4.19 -5.62 -4.49
C PHE A 25 4.91 -4.86 -5.60
N ASN A 26 6.13 -5.31 -5.92
CA ASN A 26 6.80 -4.87 -7.14
C ASN A 26 6.17 -5.53 -8.38
N ARG A 27 6.61 -5.13 -9.58
CA ARG A 27 6.13 -5.67 -10.86
C ARG A 27 6.36 -7.18 -11.07
N TYR A 28 7.18 -7.80 -10.23
CA TYR A 28 7.47 -9.24 -10.26
C TYR A 28 6.66 -10.01 -9.21
N GLY A 29 5.69 -9.37 -8.56
CA GLY A 29 4.84 -9.98 -7.53
C GLY A 29 5.54 -10.22 -6.19
N ASN A 30 6.72 -9.64 -5.96
CA ASN A 30 7.40 -9.76 -4.67
C ASN A 30 6.83 -8.69 -3.74
N VAL A 31 6.48 -9.08 -2.51
CA VAL A 31 6.07 -8.14 -1.47
C VAL A 31 7.26 -7.26 -1.11
N VAL A 32 7.07 -5.94 -1.22
CA VAL A 32 8.06 -4.94 -0.84
C VAL A 32 7.66 -4.17 0.40
N TYR A 33 6.37 -4.15 0.74
CA TYR A 33 5.90 -3.51 1.96
C TYR A 33 4.69 -4.24 2.54
N LYS A 34 4.65 -4.36 3.86
CA LYS A 34 3.49 -4.77 4.64
C LYS A 34 3.21 -3.74 5.71
N GLY A 35 1.96 -3.34 5.88
CA GLY A 35 1.58 -2.36 6.89
C GLY A 35 0.21 -2.61 7.48
N THR A 36 -0.02 -1.99 8.63
CA THR A 36 -1.26 -1.98 9.41
C THR A 36 -1.56 -0.53 9.83
N ALA A 37 -2.64 -0.33 10.60
CA ALA A 37 -2.97 0.99 11.18
C ALA A 37 -1.84 1.63 12.01
N THR A 38 -0.90 0.83 12.55
CA THR A 38 0.22 1.33 13.37
C THR A 38 1.55 1.38 12.62
N THR A 39 1.60 0.90 11.36
CA THR A 39 2.83 0.90 10.58
C THR A 39 3.03 2.25 9.89
N PRO A 40 4.25 2.84 9.89
CA PRO A 40 4.53 4.04 9.11
C PRO A 40 4.12 3.88 7.65
N ARG A 41 3.49 4.91 7.08
CA ARG A 41 2.99 4.89 5.70
C ARG A 41 4.10 4.53 4.71
N PHE A 42 3.73 3.83 3.64
CA PHE A 42 4.67 3.54 2.56
C PHE A 42 5.13 4.84 1.88
N ASP A 43 6.45 5.07 1.88
CA ASP A 43 7.11 6.26 1.36
C ASP A 43 8.03 5.96 0.16
N GLY A 44 7.90 4.77 -0.42
CA GLY A 44 8.85 4.25 -1.42
C GLY A 44 10.03 3.47 -0.81
N THR A 45 10.00 3.20 0.49
CA THR A 45 10.97 2.33 1.16
C THR A 45 10.35 0.97 1.48
N SER A 46 11.04 -0.10 1.08
CA SER A 46 10.73 -1.47 1.46
C SER A 46 10.97 -1.67 2.96
N ASN A 47 10.02 -2.32 3.63
CA ASN A 47 10.19 -2.84 4.99
C ASN A 47 10.31 -4.36 5.04
N GLN A 48 10.45 -5.02 3.89
CA GLN A 48 10.68 -6.47 3.79
C GLN A 48 12.18 -6.77 3.70
N SER A 49 12.59 -7.86 4.34
CA SER A 49 13.98 -8.34 4.33
C SER A 49 14.37 -8.87 2.94
N GLY A 50 15.64 -8.70 2.56
CA GLY A 50 16.18 -9.22 1.30
C GLY A 50 16.06 -8.31 0.07
N LEU A 51 15.50 -7.09 0.20
CA LEU A 51 15.28 -6.15 -0.91
C LEU A 51 16.22 -4.93 -0.92
N GLY A 52 17.47 -5.09 -0.49
CA GLY A 52 18.52 -4.06 -0.58
C GLY A 52 18.38 -2.92 0.44
N ASN A 53 18.85 -1.71 0.08
CA ASN A 53 18.95 -0.52 0.94
C ASN A 53 17.61 0.12 1.33
N GLY A 54 16.50 -0.63 1.24
CA GLY A 54 15.15 -0.14 1.50
C GLY A 54 14.58 0.70 0.36
N LYS A 55 15.33 1.62 -0.26
CA LYS A 55 14.78 2.51 -1.30
C LYS A 55 14.42 1.75 -2.58
N LEU A 56 13.16 1.86 -2.99
CA LEU A 56 12.64 1.23 -4.18
C LEU A 56 12.86 2.10 -5.44
N PRO A 57 13.03 1.47 -6.62
CA PRO A 57 13.15 2.19 -7.89
C PRO A 57 11.84 2.85 -8.31
N VAL A 58 11.94 3.93 -9.08
CA VAL A 58 10.77 4.55 -9.73
C VAL A 58 10.07 3.55 -10.64
N GLY A 59 8.74 3.58 -10.63
CA GLY A 59 7.94 2.66 -11.44
C GLY A 59 6.60 2.31 -10.81
N VAL A 60 5.91 1.36 -11.47
CA VAL A 60 4.59 0.88 -11.04
C VAL A 60 4.73 -0.22 -10.00
N TYR A 61 3.93 -0.11 -8.96
CA TYR A 61 3.72 -1.07 -7.89
C TYR A 61 2.24 -1.40 -7.78
N PHE A 62 1.94 -2.50 -7.11
CA PHE A 62 0.57 -2.98 -6.89
C PHE A 62 0.30 -3.08 -5.40
N TYR A 63 -0.95 -2.87 -4.98
CA TYR A 63 -1.32 -3.04 -3.58
C TYR A 63 -2.57 -3.90 -3.43
N ILE A 64 -2.64 -4.57 -2.29
CA ILE A 64 -3.85 -5.22 -1.77
C ILE A 64 -4.13 -4.59 -0.41
N PHE A 65 -5.29 -3.97 -0.26
CA PHE A 65 -5.79 -3.40 0.99
C PHE A 65 -6.93 -4.27 1.52
N LYS A 66 -6.74 -4.87 2.69
CA LYS A 66 -7.73 -5.72 3.37
C LYS A 66 -8.31 -4.91 4.52
N TYR A 67 -9.60 -4.57 4.42
CA TYR A 67 -10.30 -3.77 5.45
C TYR A 67 -10.43 -4.50 6.78
N ASN A 68 -10.55 -5.84 6.76
CA ASN A 68 -10.69 -6.70 7.94
C ASN A 68 -11.82 -6.28 8.89
N ASP A 69 -12.90 -5.72 8.36
CA ASP A 69 -14.06 -5.22 9.11
C ASP A 69 -15.29 -6.15 9.01
N GLY A 70 -15.14 -7.30 8.34
CA GLY A 70 -16.21 -8.28 8.11
C GLY A 70 -17.26 -7.84 7.08
N GLN A 71 -17.13 -6.66 6.46
CA GLN A 71 -18.11 -6.09 5.54
C GLN A 71 -17.51 -5.84 4.16
N ASN A 72 -16.35 -5.20 4.13
CA ASN A 72 -15.71 -4.76 2.89
C ASN A 72 -14.76 -5.83 2.35
N LYS A 73 -14.91 -6.13 1.06
CA LYS A 73 -13.99 -7.02 0.34
C LYS A 73 -12.63 -6.31 0.14
N PRO A 74 -11.51 -7.06 0.04
CA PRO A 74 -10.22 -6.45 -0.23
C PRO A 74 -10.22 -5.59 -1.50
N LYS A 75 -9.66 -4.39 -1.43
CA LYS A 75 -9.45 -3.49 -2.58
C LYS A 75 -8.05 -3.72 -3.13
N GLN A 76 -7.95 -3.77 -4.46
CA GLN A 76 -6.67 -3.90 -5.16
C GLN A 76 -6.47 -2.71 -6.08
N GLY A 77 -5.22 -2.33 -6.32
CA GLY A 77 -4.90 -1.25 -7.23
C GLY A 77 -3.42 -1.16 -7.55
N ARG A 78 -3.06 -0.10 -8.24
CA ARG A 78 -1.69 0.22 -8.60
C ARG A 78 -1.32 1.61 -8.07
N LEU A 79 -0.04 1.81 -7.82
CA LEU A 79 0.54 3.09 -7.49
C LEU A 79 1.79 3.31 -8.34
N TYR A 80 2.06 4.56 -8.69
CA TYR A 80 3.28 4.93 -9.40
C TYR A 80 4.23 5.65 -8.44
N LEU A 81 5.40 5.05 -8.20
CA LEU A 81 6.45 5.68 -7.43
C LEU A 81 7.25 6.61 -8.36
N SER A 82 7.20 7.90 -8.07
CA SER A 82 7.94 8.97 -8.75
C SER A 82 8.86 9.70 -7.75
N ARG A 83 9.76 10.57 -8.26
CA ARG A 83 10.68 11.41 -7.47
C ARG A 83 10.62 12.84 -7.96
#